data_AF-A0A261C1X0-F1
#
_entry.id   AF-A0A261C1X0-F1
#
_cell.length_a   1.000
_cell.length_b   1.000
_cell.length_c   1.000
_cell.angle_alpha   90.00
_cell.angle_beta   90.00
_cell.angle_gamma   90.00
#
_symmetry.space_group_name_H-M   'P 1'
#
loop_
_entity.id
_entity.type
_entity.pdbx_description
1 polymer ?
#
loop_
_entity_poly.entity_id
_entity_poly.type
_entity_poly.pdbx_seq_one_letter_code
_entity_poly.pdbx_strand_id
1 'polypeptide(L)'
;MCPTKTTVATIRKAHRAKRTEQERTRAHGLNGALDTLKERMPVLGHQKKLSKIDTLRLAINYINALQQMLESDQESTLQEHANTLEEGLSNKAIMMLAKSLNLPVEVDTVE
;
A
#
# COMPACT_ATOMS: atom_id res chain seq x y z
N MET A 1 38.43 -35.93 16.67
CA MET A 1 37.06 -36.48 16.80
C MET A 1 36.19 -35.82 15.74
N CYS A 2 35.57 -36.58 14.83
CA CYS A 2 34.71 -36.03 13.78
C CYS A 2 33.32 -35.69 14.34
N PRO A 3 32.70 -34.57 13.94
CA PRO A 3 31.37 -34.19 14.42
C PRO A 3 30.33 -35.23 13.99
N THR A 4 29.53 -35.69 14.95
CA THR A 4 28.44 -36.65 14.71
C THR A 4 27.34 -36.02 13.87
N LYS A 5 26.65 -36.82 13.04
CA LYS A 5 25.58 -36.37 12.12
C LYS A 5 24.51 -35.51 12.83
N THR A 6 24.24 -35.79 14.11
CA THR A 6 23.33 -35.03 14.99
C THR A 6 23.80 -33.59 15.24
N THR A 7 25.10 -33.37 15.42
CA THR A 7 25.70 -32.05 15.65
C THR A 7 25.56 -31.17 14.40
N VAL A 8 25.83 -31.75 13.23
CA VAL A 8 25.72 -31.06 11.93
C VAL A 8 24.26 -30.66 11.64
N ALA A 9 23.28 -31.53 11.94
CA ALA A 9 21.87 -31.23 11.74
C ALA A 9 21.38 -30.08 12.66
N THR A 10 21.88 -30.04 13.89
CA THR A 10 21.53 -29.00 14.89
C THR A 10 22.09 -27.64 14.49
N ILE A 11 23.34 -27.59 14.03
CA ILE A 11 23.97 -26.38 13.49
C ILE A 11 23.19 -25.85 12.27
N ARG A 12 22.81 -26.74 11.33
CA ARG A 12 21.99 -26.35 10.17
C ARG A 12 20.62 -25.78 10.56
N LYS A 13 19.96 -26.36 11.56
CA LYS A 13 18.69 -25.82 12.10
C LYS A 13 18.90 -24.43 12.70
N ALA A 14 19.95 -24.22 13.48
CA ALA A 14 20.27 -22.92 14.07
C ALA A 14 20.56 -21.84 13.00
N HIS A 15 21.31 -22.18 11.95
CA HIS A 15 21.54 -21.25 10.84
C HIS A 15 20.25 -20.89 10.09
N ARG A 16 19.35 -21.86 9.87
CA ARG A 16 18.04 -21.57 9.27
C ARG A 16 17.22 -20.64 10.14
N ALA A 17 17.14 -20.91 11.45
CA ALA A 17 16.42 -20.05 12.39
C ALA A 17 16.97 -18.62 12.39
N LYS A 18 18.30 -18.45 12.41
CA LYS A 18 18.95 -17.14 12.30
C LYS A 18 18.59 -16.42 11.00
N ARG A 19 18.60 -17.11 9.87
CA ARG A 19 18.22 -16.55 8.56
C ARG A 19 16.74 -16.13 8.54
N THR A 20 15.85 -16.95 9.09
CA THR A 20 14.41 -16.63 9.18
C THR A 20 14.17 -15.37 10.03
N GLU A 21 14.86 -15.23 11.16
CA GLU A 21 14.72 -14.03 12.00
C GLU A 21 15.27 -12.76 11.31
N GLN A 22 16.38 -12.89 10.60
CA GLN A 22 16.92 -11.80 9.78
C GLN A 22 15.93 -11.36 8.70
N GLU A 23 15.33 -12.31 7.99
CA GLU A 23 14.32 -12.01 6.97
C GLU A 23 13.06 -11.39 7.57
N ARG A 24 12.62 -11.87 8.74
CA ARG A 24 11.51 -11.27 9.47
C ARG A 24 11.79 -9.82 9.84
N THR A 25 12.99 -9.53 10.34
CA THR A 25 13.43 -8.16 10.67
C THR A 25 13.45 -7.27 9.43
N ARG A 26 13.98 -7.77 8.31
CA ARG A 26 13.97 -7.05 7.02
C ARG A 26 12.54 -6.76 6.55
N ALA A 27 11.66 -7.76 6.62
CA ALA A 27 10.27 -7.62 6.23
C ALA A 27 9.50 -6.64 7.13
N HIS A 28 9.80 -6.61 8.44
CA HIS A 28 9.26 -5.61 9.37
C HIS A 28 9.67 -4.19 8.98
N GLY A 29 10.94 -3.97 8.62
CA GLY A 29 11.40 -2.67 8.12
C GLY A 29 10.66 -2.22 6.85
N LEU A 30 10.50 -3.14 5.89
CA LEU A 30 9.74 -2.87 4.66
C LEU A 30 8.26 -2.56 4.94
N ASN A 31 7.62 -3.32 5.82
CA ASN A 31 6.23 -3.10 6.18
C ASN A 31 6.04 -1.76 6.91
N GLY A 32 6.97 -1.38 7.79
CA GLY A 32 6.94 -0.07 8.45
C GLY A 32 7.05 1.10 7.46
N ALA A 33 7.93 0.99 6.45
CA ALA A 33 8.00 1.98 5.38
C ALA A 33 6.70 2.05 4.55
N LEU A 34 6.08 0.90 4.27
CA LEU A 34 4.78 0.84 3.59
C LEU A 34 3.66 1.48 4.42
N ASP A 35 3.67 1.30 5.74
CA ASP A 35 2.69 1.91 6.63
C ASP A 35 2.90 3.44 6.70
N THR A 36 4.14 3.91 6.74
CA THR A 36 4.48 5.35 6.61
C THR A 36 3.96 5.92 5.29
N LEU A 37 4.05 5.17 4.19
CA LEU A 37 3.49 5.59 2.89
C LEU A 37 1.96 5.72 2.96
N LYS A 38 1.26 4.78 3.62
CA LYS A 38 -0.20 4.83 3.77
C LYS A 38 -0.69 6.06 4.53
N GLU A 39 0.07 6.54 5.51
CA GLU A 39 -0.26 7.76 6.27
C GLU A 39 -0.26 9.02 5.38
N ARG A 40 0.37 8.97 4.21
CA ARG A 40 0.41 10.09 3.24
C ARG A 40 -0.67 10.00 2.18
N MET A 41 -1.45 8.91 2.14
CA MET A 41 -2.44 8.69 1.10
C MET A 41 -3.72 9.49 1.37
N PRO A 42 -4.48 9.90 0.33
CA PRO A 42 -5.73 10.65 0.45
C PRO A 42 -6.93 9.79 0.94
N VAL A 43 -6.67 8.76 1.76
CA VAL A 43 -7.69 7.88 2.36
C VAL A 43 -7.72 8.12 3.88
N LEU A 44 -8.85 8.60 4.39
CA LEU A 44 -9.06 8.88 5.81
C LEU A 44 -9.14 7.56 6.59
N GLY A 45 -8.06 7.27 7.33
CA GLY A 45 -8.09 6.36 8.45
C GLY A 45 -6.87 5.48 8.57
N HIS A 46 -6.09 5.71 9.63
CA HIS A 46 -5.03 4.82 10.14
C HIS A 46 -5.49 3.36 10.34
N GLN A 47 -6.80 3.09 10.31
CA GLN A 47 -7.42 1.80 10.60
C GLN A 47 -7.84 0.99 9.36
N LYS A 48 -7.80 1.55 8.15
CA LYS A 48 -8.24 0.84 6.94
C LYS A 48 -7.05 0.39 6.08
N LYS A 49 -6.84 -0.92 6.07
CA LYS A 49 -5.73 -1.58 5.36
C LYS A 49 -5.96 -1.57 3.85
N LEU A 50 -5.43 -0.57 3.15
CA LEU A 50 -5.10 -0.73 1.74
C LEU A 50 -4.18 -1.94 1.58
N SER A 51 -4.40 -2.73 0.52
CA SER A 51 -3.49 -3.82 0.19
C SER A 51 -2.12 -3.25 -0.23
N LYS A 52 -1.06 -4.07 -0.24
CA LYS A 52 0.27 -3.61 -0.68
C LYS A 52 0.22 -3.07 -2.11
N ILE A 53 -0.52 -3.73 -3.00
CA ILE A 53 -0.66 -3.32 -4.40
C ILE A 53 -1.47 -2.03 -4.53
N ASP A 54 -2.61 -1.91 -3.83
CA ASP A 54 -3.42 -0.69 -3.87
C ASP A 54 -2.65 0.50 -3.28
N THR A 55 -1.85 0.28 -2.24
CA THR A 55 -1.01 1.33 -1.64
C THR A 55 0.00 1.86 -2.66
N LEU A 56 0.68 0.98 -3.40
CA LEU A 56 1.67 1.39 -4.39
C LEU A 56 1.02 2.08 -5.60
N ARG A 57 -0.10 1.55 -6.09
CA ARG A 57 -0.86 2.16 -7.20
C ARG A 57 -1.38 3.54 -6.83
N LEU A 58 -2.03 3.66 -5.67
CA LEU A 58 -2.54 4.94 -5.20
C LEU A 58 -1.42 5.97 -4.99
N ALA A 59 -0.25 5.55 -4.49
CA ALA A 59 0.88 6.46 -4.34
C ALA A 59 1.36 7.03 -5.69
N ILE A 60 1.46 6.19 -6.73
CA ILE A 60 1.83 6.62 -8.08
C ILE A 60 0.79 7.60 -8.62
N ASN A 61 -0.48 7.20 -8.56
CA ASN A 61 -1.60 8.01 -9.05
C ASN A 61 -1.66 9.37 -8.33
N TYR A 62 -1.42 9.37 -7.01
CA TYR A 62 -1.48 10.60 -6.21
C TYR A 62 -0.34 11.55 -6.55
N ILE A 63 0.89 11.05 -6.75
CA ILE A 63 2.01 11.89 -7.22
C ILE A 63 1.65 12.51 -8.57
N ASN A 64 1.16 11.72 -9.53
CA ASN A 64 0.79 12.22 -10.85
C ASN A 64 -0.33 13.27 -10.79
N ALA A 65 -1.36 13.04 -9.97
CA ALA A 65 -2.46 13.99 -9.79
C ALA A 65 -1.97 15.31 -9.18
N LEU A 66 -1.09 15.26 -8.18
CA LEU A 66 -0.50 16.46 -7.59
C LEU A 66 0.42 17.20 -8.56
N GLN A 67 1.18 16.49 -9.40
CA GLN A 67 2.02 17.11 -10.44
C GLN A 67 1.16 17.84 -11.47
N GLN A 68 0.11 17.19 -11.98
CA GLN A 68 -0.82 17.81 -12.92
C GLN A 68 -1.45 19.08 -12.34
N MET A 69 -1.91 19.03 -11.10
CA MET A 69 -2.50 20.18 -10.40
C MET A 69 -1.53 21.37 -10.24
N LEU A 70 -0.22 21.12 -10.17
CA LEU A 70 0.80 22.17 -10.09
C LEU A 70 1.20 22.71 -11.46
N GLU A 71 1.07 21.91 -12.52
CA GLU A 71 1.48 22.26 -13.89
C GLU A 71 0.36 22.90 -14.72
N SER A 72 -0.91 22.64 -14.38
CA SER A 72 -2.06 23.21 -15.08
C SER A 72 -2.44 24.60 -14.55
N ASP A 73 -2.45 25.60 -15.44
CA ASP A 73 -3.12 26.90 -15.19
C ASP A 73 -4.66 26.79 -15.19
N GLN A 74 -5.20 25.62 -15.51
CA GLN A 74 -6.63 25.30 -15.45
C GLN A 74 -6.97 24.46 -14.21
N GLU A 75 -8.09 24.80 -13.58
CA GLU A 75 -8.64 24.07 -12.45
C GLU A 75 -9.28 22.76 -12.97
N SER A 76 -8.58 21.64 -12.86
CA SER A 76 -9.14 20.30 -13.15
C SER A 76 -10.26 19.98 -12.17
N THR A 77 -11.32 19.37 -12.67
CA THR A 77 -12.52 19.07 -11.86
C THR A 77 -12.21 18.02 -10.80
N LEU A 78 -12.97 18.03 -9.69
CA LEU A 78 -12.86 16.99 -8.66
C LEU A 78 -13.04 15.57 -9.22
N GLN A 79 -13.84 15.42 -10.28
CA GLN A 79 -14.08 14.14 -10.94
C GLN A 79 -12.86 13.65 -11.71
N GLU A 80 -12.15 14.52 -12.41
CA GLU A 80 -10.91 14.16 -13.13
C GLU A 80 -9.81 13.73 -12.16
N HIS A 81 -9.70 14.44 -11.02
CA HIS A 81 -8.80 14.05 -9.94
C HIS A 81 -9.18 12.69 -9.33
N ALA A 82 -10.47 12.43 -9.10
CA ALA A 82 -10.95 11.14 -8.61
C ALA A 82 -10.63 10.00 -9.59
N ASN A 83 -10.92 10.18 -10.88
CA ASN A 83 -10.64 9.19 -11.92
C ASN A 83 -9.15 8.83 -11.98
N THR A 84 -8.28 9.83 -11.88
CA THR A 84 -6.82 9.63 -11.84
C THR A 84 -6.40 8.80 -10.63
N LEU A 85 -6.98 9.07 -9.45
CA LEU A 85 -6.67 8.34 -8.22
C LEU A 85 -7.15 6.88 -8.26
N GLU A 86 -8.30 6.62 -8.89
CA GLU A 86 -8.95 5.31 -8.91
C GLU A 86 -8.35 4.32 -9.91
N GLU A 87 -7.52 4.80 -10.85
CA GLU A 87 -6.97 3.97 -11.92
C GLU A 87 -6.24 2.72 -11.39
N GLY A 88 -6.76 1.55 -11.76
CA GLY A 88 -6.18 0.26 -11.43
C GLY A 88 -6.31 -0.15 -9.95
N LEU A 89 -7.06 0.58 -9.13
CA LEU A 89 -7.33 0.20 -7.75
C LEU A 89 -8.40 -0.89 -7.65
N SER A 90 -8.35 -1.68 -6.58
CA SER A 90 -9.45 -2.59 -6.27
C SER A 90 -10.74 -1.82 -5.93
N ASN A 91 -11.91 -2.39 -6.24
CA ASN A 91 -13.20 -1.79 -5.89
C ASN A 91 -13.30 -1.41 -4.40
N LYS A 92 -12.72 -2.23 -3.52
CA LYS A 92 -12.62 -1.92 -2.09
C LYS A 92 -11.83 -0.64 -1.83
N ALA A 93 -10.70 -0.45 -2.51
CA ALA A 93 -9.87 0.75 -2.39
C ALA A 93 -10.59 1.98 -2.93
N ILE A 94 -11.26 1.86 -4.09
CA ILE A 94 -12.09 2.92 -4.69
C ILE A 94 -13.19 3.38 -3.71
N MET A 95 -13.97 2.44 -3.14
CA MET A 95 -14.99 2.78 -2.15
C MET A 95 -14.43 3.49 -0.90
N MET A 96 -13.21 3.13 -0.48
CA MET A 96 -12.55 3.78 0.65
C MET A 96 -12.09 5.20 0.32
N LEU A 97 -11.58 5.43 -0.90
CA LEU A 97 -11.21 6.74 -1.42
C LEU A 97 -12.42 7.65 -1.55
N ALA A 98 -13.48 7.20 -2.22
CA ALA A 98 -14.72 7.95 -2.38
C ALA A 98 -15.28 8.44 -1.04
N LYS A 99 -15.32 7.54 -0.03
CA LYS A 99 -15.73 7.89 1.33
C LYS A 99 -14.81 8.93 1.99
N SER A 100 -13.50 8.87 1.73
CA SER A 100 -12.50 9.71 2.38
C SER A 100 -12.46 11.12 1.80
N LEU A 101 -12.68 11.23 0.49
CA LEU A 101 -12.72 12.49 -0.25
C LEU A 101 -14.11 13.13 -0.26
N ASN A 102 -15.10 12.48 0.38
CA ASN A 102 -16.50 12.88 0.36
C ASN A 102 -17.03 13.13 -1.07
N LEU A 103 -16.54 12.33 -2.02
CA LEU A 103 -16.99 12.36 -3.40
C LEU A 103 -18.44 11.86 -3.44
N PRO A 104 -19.34 12.50 -4.22
CA PRO A 104 -20.67 11.96 -4.44
C PRO A 104 -20.52 10.58 -5.07
N VAL A 105 -20.83 9.54 -4.29
CA VAL A 105 -21.02 8.21 -4.85
C VAL A 105 -22.30 8.34 -5.67
N GLU A 106 -22.18 8.37 -7.00
CA GLU A 106 -23.32 8.14 -7.89
C GLU A 106 -23.87 6.76 -7.54
N VAL A 107 -24.84 6.75 -6.62
CA VAL A 107 -25.69 5.60 -6.41
C VAL A 107 -26.62 5.65 -7.59
N ASP A 108 -26.42 4.77 -8.57
CA ASP A 108 -27.43 4.47 -9.57
C ASP A 108 -28.70 4.07 -8.82
N THR A 109 -29.58 5.05 -8.57
CA THR A 109 -30.97 4.80 -8.22
C THR A 109 -31.62 4.34 -9.51
N VAL A 110 -31.47 3.04 -9.77
CA VAL A 110 -32.28 2.36 -10.77
C VAL A 110 -33.73 2.40 -10.25
N GLU A 111 -34.56 3.18 -10.93
CA GLU A 111 -36.02 3.19 -10.82
C GLU A 111 -36.61 1.83 -11.21
#